data_AF-A0A167I9M6-F1
#
_entry.id   AF-A0A167I9M6-F1
#
_cell.length_a   1.000
_cell.length_b   1.000
_cell.length_c   1.000
_cell.angle_alpha   90.00
_cell.angle_beta   90.00
_cell.angle_gamma   90.00
#
_symmetry.space_group_name_H-M   'P 1'
#
loop_
_entity.id
_entity.type
_entity.pdbx_description
1 polymer ?
#
loop_
_entity_poly.entity_id
_entity_poly.type
_entity_poly.pdbx_seq_one_letter_code
_entity_poly.pdbx_strand_id
1 'polypeptide(L)'
;MPDSYLDQDVAIAGSSAKAAYFAGEGSASLKASGVVTSFEGIVGALPENVKVVFAEDCEGHCRALALTGRELITDDGHAGLDATFYHKRDASGNYTAPAENFLLDNTDTLMNDSDIFFTSDEWYLVLRGKLRPQERKTTFRFASPWRRRGDSFFGDETEEEMGDFEMQAGKAYDIRLECSDLTGPADGDEKVVPNSHIGMRLHGYPLPEEEEGIKEAVELAKSADAVVVVVGLNGDWESEGYDRKTMYTG
;
A
#
# COMPACT_ATOMS: atom_id res chain seq x y z
N MET A 1 -27.70 -22.80 -31.09
CA MET A 1 -27.42 -21.67 -30.19
C MET A 1 -27.19 -20.48 -31.11
N PRO A 2 -27.97 -19.38 -31.06
CA PRO A 2 -27.74 -18.30 -32.00
C PRO A 2 -26.51 -17.48 -31.58
N ASP A 3 -25.67 -17.18 -32.57
CA ASP A 3 -24.42 -16.41 -32.53
C ASP A 3 -24.65 -14.89 -32.29
N SER A 4 -25.40 -14.51 -31.26
CA SER A 4 -25.80 -13.11 -31.02
C SER A 4 -24.95 -12.35 -30.00
N TYR A 5 -23.80 -12.89 -29.57
CA TYR A 5 -22.87 -12.23 -28.63
C TYR A 5 -21.63 -11.65 -29.34
N LEU A 6 -21.79 -11.23 -30.60
CA LEU A 6 -20.73 -10.55 -31.34
C LEU A 6 -20.74 -9.08 -30.91
N ASP A 7 -19.61 -8.64 -30.37
CA ASP A 7 -19.26 -7.26 -30.00
C ASP A 7 -20.10 -6.66 -28.85
N GLN A 8 -19.94 -7.17 -27.62
CA GLN A 8 -20.46 -6.52 -26.41
C GLN A 8 -19.34 -5.79 -25.67
N ASP A 9 -19.63 -4.56 -25.25
CA ASP A 9 -18.76 -3.74 -24.41
C ASP A 9 -19.24 -3.84 -22.95
N VAL A 10 -18.34 -4.26 -22.05
CA VAL A 10 -18.61 -4.33 -20.60
C VAL A 10 -17.76 -3.29 -19.89
N ALA A 11 -18.41 -2.37 -19.17
CA ALA A 11 -17.72 -1.44 -18.28
C ALA A 11 -17.62 -2.03 -16.87
N ILE A 12 -16.44 -1.95 -16.26
CA ILE A 12 -16.21 -2.24 -14.85
C ILE A 12 -15.87 -0.93 -14.15
N ALA A 13 -16.61 -0.59 -13.10
CA ALA A 13 -16.38 0.63 -12.32
C ALA A 13 -16.31 0.30 -10.83
N GLY A 14 -15.68 1.20 -10.06
CA GLY A 14 -15.69 1.18 -8.60
C GLY A 14 -14.35 0.87 -7.95
N SER A 15 -14.16 1.46 -6.77
CA SER A 15 -12.92 1.49 -5.98
C SER A 15 -12.39 0.11 -5.58
N SER A 16 -13.29 -0.86 -5.43
CA SER A 16 -12.93 -2.21 -4.98
C SER A 16 -12.67 -3.18 -6.13
N ALA A 17 -12.77 -2.75 -7.39
CA ALA A 17 -12.66 -3.65 -8.55
C ALA A 17 -11.27 -4.30 -8.66
N LYS A 18 -10.19 -3.51 -8.53
CA LYS A 18 -8.80 -3.98 -8.60
C LYS A 18 -8.16 -4.20 -7.23
N ALA A 19 -8.91 -3.95 -6.16
CA ALA A 19 -8.45 -4.19 -4.81
C ALA A 19 -8.44 -5.69 -4.47
N ALA A 20 -7.40 -6.15 -3.80
CA ALA A 20 -7.25 -7.54 -3.35
C ALA A 20 -7.65 -7.68 -1.88
N TYR A 21 -8.89 -7.31 -1.56
CA TYR A 21 -9.43 -7.55 -0.23
C TYR A 21 -9.83 -9.01 -0.08
N PHE A 22 -9.18 -9.73 0.83
CA PHE A 22 -9.48 -11.16 1.08
C PHE A 22 -9.73 -11.48 2.56
N ALA A 23 -9.38 -10.56 3.47
CA ALA A 23 -9.59 -10.68 4.90
C ALA A 23 -9.70 -9.28 5.55
N GLY A 24 -10.27 -9.22 6.76
CA GLY A 24 -10.16 -8.05 7.63
C GLY A 24 -8.77 -7.95 8.27
N GLU A 25 -8.46 -6.78 8.85
CA GLU A 25 -7.20 -6.54 9.56
C GLU A 25 -7.26 -7.11 11.00
N GLY A 26 -6.09 -7.47 11.57
CA GLY A 26 -5.96 -8.05 12.91
C GLY A 26 -5.47 -9.50 12.94
N SER A 27 -5.78 -10.24 14.00
CA SER A 27 -5.30 -11.61 14.23
C SER A 27 -5.78 -12.64 13.19
N ALA A 28 -6.78 -12.27 12.39
CA ALA A 28 -7.30 -13.08 11.30
C ALA A 28 -6.59 -12.83 9.95
N SER A 29 -5.66 -11.86 9.87
CA SER A 29 -4.92 -11.57 8.64
C SER A 29 -3.87 -12.64 8.36
N LEU A 30 -3.77 -13.07 7.09
CA LEU A 30 -2.82 -14.10 6.64
C LEU A 30 -2.16 -13.63 5.34
N LYS A 31 -0.91 -14.02 5.09
CA LYS A 31 -0.27 -13.81 3.79
C LYS A 31 -0.86 -14.80 2.77
N ALA A 32 -1.76 -14.32 1.91
CA ALA A 32 -2.34 -15.14 0.85
C ALA A 32 -1.27 -15.53 -0.19
N SER A 33 -1.28 -16.78 -0.66
CA SER A 33 -0.38 -17.24 -1.74
C SER A 33 -0.69 -16.60 -3.10
N GLY A 34 -1.89 -16.02 -3.23
CA GLY A 34 -2.36 -15.27 -4.38
C GLY A 34 -3.78 -14.81 -4.11
N VAL A 35 -4.16 -13.64 -4.66
CA VAL A 35 -5.51 -13.10 -4.56
C VAL A 35 -5.94 -12.72 -5.97
N VAL A 36 -7.06 -13.29 -6.41
CA VAL A 36 -7.72 -12.88 -7.65
C VAL A 36 -8.65 -11.73 -7.30
N THR A 37 -8.39 -10.56 -7.86
CA THR A 37 -9.25 -9.38 -7.72
C THR A 37 -10.57 -9.58 -8.45
N SER A 38 -11.60 -8.80 -8.07
CA SER A 38 -12.89 -8.84 -8.80
C SER A 38 -12.69 -8.55 -10.28
N PHE A 39 -11.83 -7.58 -10.61
CA PHE A 39 -11.46 -7.24 -11.99
C PHE A 39 -10.84 -8.43 -12.72
N GLU A 40 -9.81 -9.07 -12.16
CA GLU A 40 -9.16 -10.25 -12.78
C GLU A 40 -10.13 -11.42 -12.94
N GLY A 41 -10.99 -11.66 -11.94
CA GLY A 41 -12.01 -12.72 -11.99
C GLY A 41 -13.05 -12.48 -13.07
N ILE A 42 -13.54 -11.23 -13.20
CA ILE A 42 -14.51 -10.85 -14.24
C ILE A 42 -13.86 -10.96 -15.62
N VAL A 43 -12.70 -10.34 -15.82
CA VAL A 43 -11.98 -10.36 -17.11
C VAL A 43 -11.64 -11.80 -17.51
N GLY A 44 -11.18 -12.63 -16.58
CA GLY A 44 -10.84 -14.02 -16.84
C GLY A 44 -12.03 -14.93 -17.15
N ALA A 45 -13.25 -14.52 -16.78
CA ALA A 45 -14.48 -15.24 -17.11
C ALA A 45 -15.14 -14.79 -18.42
N LEU A 46 -14.77 -13.62 -18.94
CA LEU A 46 -15.34 -13.06 -20.17
C LEU A 46 -14.68 -13.69 -21.42
N PRO A 47 -15.44 -13.89 -22.51
CA PRO A 47 -14.88 -14.27 -23.80
C PRO A 47 -13.86 -13.23 -24.33
N GLU A 48 -12.85 -13.68 -25.07
CA GLU A 48 -11.78 -12.79 -25.62
C GLU A 48 -12.30 -11.67 -26.54
N ASN A 49 -13.49 -11.83 -27.10
CA ASN A 49 -14.12 -10.85 -27.99
C ASN A 49 -14.99 -9.81 -27.26
N VAL A 50 -15.05 -9.84 -25.92
CA VAL A 50 -15.70 -8.81 -25.11
C VAL A 50 -14.69 -7.73 -24.78
N LYS A 51 -15.01 -6.48 -25.15
CA LYS A 51 -14.17 -5.34 -24.80
C LYS A 51 -14.49 -4.91 -23.38
N VAL A 52 -13.46 -4.89 -22.54
CA VAL A 52 -13.58 -4.43 -21.15
C VAL A 52 -12.99 -3.04 -21.03
N VAL A 53 -13.79 -2.12 -20.49
CA VAL A 53 -13.34 -0.77 -20.13
C VAL A 53 -13.44 -0.59 -18.62
N PHE A 54 -12.50 0.14 -18.02
CA PHE A 54 -12.40 0.30 -16.57
C PHE A 54 -12.24 1.77 -16.18
N ALA A 55 -13.01 2.22 -15.18
CA ALA A 55 -12.79 3.48 -14.47
C ALA A 55 -12.74 3.25 -12.96
N GLU A 56 -11.76 3.89 -12.34
CA GLU A 56 -11.69 4.01 -10.88
C GLU A 56 -12.48 5.26 -10.48
N ASP A 57 -13.63 5.02 -9.85
CA ASP A 57 -14.72 5.99 -9.74
C ASP A 57 -14.50 6.98 -8.57
N CYS A 58 -14.21 6.44 -7.37
CA CYS A 58 -13.99 7.20 -6.14
C CYS A 58 -13.07 6.46 -5.17
N GLU A 59 -12.61 7.11 -4.10
CA GLU A 59 -11.76 6.49 -3.08
C GLU A 59 -12.61 5.66 -2.09
N GLY A 60 -12.22 4.40 -1.83
CA GLY A 60 -12.94 3.49 -0.91
C GLY A 60 -12.24 3.26 0.44
N HIS A 61 -11.07 3.86 0.65
CA HIS A 61 -10.18 3.58 1.77
C HIS A 61 -10.39 4.57 2.91
N CYS A 62 -10.36 4.11 4.17
CA CYS A 62 -10.32 5.00 5.34
C CYS A 62 -8.87 5.32 5.78
N ARG A 63 -7.92 4.48 5.38
CA ARG A 63 -6.47 4.62 5.60
C ARG A 63 -5.74 4.39 4.30
N ALA A 64 -4.60 5.04 4.10
CA ALA A 64 -3.76 4.77 2.95
C ALA A 64 -3.38 3.26 2.93
N LEU A 65 -3.36 2.64 1.74
CA LEU A 65 -2.98 1.23 1.62
C LEU A 65 -1.48 1.02 1.78
N ALA A 66 -1.09 -0.12 2.36
CA ALA A 66 0.28 -0.60 2.31
C ALA A 66 0.81 -0.68 0.89
N LEU A 67 1.98 -0.09 0.66
CA LEU A 67 2.68 -0.24 -0.60
C LEU A 67 3.26 -1.65 -0.68
N THR A 68 2.94 -2.35 -1.75
CA THR A 68 3.39 -3.72 -1.97
C THR A 68 4.24 -3.81 -3.23
N GLY A 69 4.67 -5.01 -3.59
CA GLY A 69 5.29 -5.28 -4.90
C GLY A 69 4.43 -4.92 -6.12
N ARG A 70 3.15 -4.56 -5.94
CA ARG A 70 2.30 -3.98 -6.99
C ARG A 70 2.73 -2.57 -7.36
N GLU A 71 2.99 -1.74 -6.36
CA GLU A 71 3.41 -0.35 -6.51
C GLU A 71 4.93 -0.21 -6.55
N LEU A 72 5.65 -1.14 -5.92
CA LEU A 72 7.08 -1.07 -5.68
C LEU A 72 7.86 -2.08 -6.55
N ILE A 73 9.04 -1.67 -6.99
CA ILE A 73 9.96 -2.52 -7.75
C ILE A 73 11.40 -2.21 -7.34
N THR A 74 12.21 -3.25 -7.18
CA THR A 74 13.65 -3.12 -6.93
C THR A 74 14.38 -2.67 -8.20
N ASP A 75 15.63 -2.23 -8.06
CA ASP A 75 16.44 -1.84 -9.23
C ASP A 75 16.72 -3.00 -10.19
N ASP A 76 16.70 -4.24 -9.69
CA ASP A 76 16.89 -5.46 -10.48
C ASP A 76 15.57 -6.09 -10.97
N GLY A 77 14.42 -5.45 -10.70
CA GLY A 77 13.13 -5.78 -11.31
C GLY A 77 12.23 -6.72 -10.50
N HIS A 78 12.58 -7.05 -9.27
CA HIS A 78 11.72 -7.81 -8.36
C HIS A 78 10.62 -6.93 -7.76
N ALA A 79 9.46 -7.53 -7.47
CA ALA A 79 8.33 -6.83 -6.87
C ALA A 79 8.58 -6.61 -5.37
N GLY A 80 8.81 -5.36 -4.96
CA GLY A 80 9.11 -4.99 -3.57
C GLY A 80 10.23 -3.96 -3.45
N LEU A 81 10.89 -3.93 -2.29
CA LEU A 81 12.05 -3.09 -1.97
C LEU A 81 13.23 -3.95 -1.49
N ASP A 82 14.43 -3.52 -1.85
CA ASP A 82 15.66 -4.04 -1.27
C ASP A 82 15.81 -3.52 0.14
N ALA A 83 15.73 -4.42 1.12
CA ALA A 83 15.85 -4.11 2.53
C ALA A 83 17.23 -4.53 3.04
N THR A 84 17.95 -3.59 3.64
CA THR A 84 19.28 -3.85 4.23
C THR A 84 19.33 -3.41 5.68
N PHE A 85 19.72 -4.33 6.55
CA PHE A 85 20.06 -4.04 7.93
C PHE A 85 21.53 -3.63 8.08
N TYR A 86 21.79 -2.70 8.99
CA TYR A 86 23.12 -2.24 9.38
C TYR A 86 23.21 -2.11 10.89
N HIS A 87 24.38 -2.39 11.47
CA HIS A 87 24.59 -2.28 12.90
C HIS A 87 24.85 -0.85 13.38
N LYS A 88 25.48 0.00 12.55
CA LYS A 88 25.81 1.39 12.94
C LYS A 88 25.76 2.35 11.77
N ARG A 89 25.58 3.63 12.11
CA ARG A 89 25.73 4.76 11.20
C ARG A 89 26.66 5.79 11.82
N ASP A 90 27.69 6.21 11.08
CA ASP A 90 28.63 7.21 11.56
C ASP A 90 28.01 8.63 11.55
N ALA A 91 28.69 9.59 12.19
CA ALA A 91 28.25 10.98 12.25
C ALA A 91 28.20 11.68 10.87
N SER A 92 28.83 11.10 9.84
CA SER A 92 28.76 11.58 8.46
C SER A 92 27.59 10.96 7.69
N GLY A 93 26.87 10.03 8.31
CA GLY A 93 25.71 9.34 7.75
C GLY A 93 26.05 8.05 7.00
N ASN A 94 27.28 7.54 7.05
CA ASN A 94 27.65 6.28 6.40
C ASN A 94 27.33 5.09 7.30
N TYR A 95 26.76 4.05 6.70
CA TYR A 95 26.51 2.79 7.41
C TYR A 95 27.75 1.90 7.42
N THR A 96 27.79 0.97 8.38
CA THR A 96 28.73 -0.16 8.39
C THR A 96 28.51 -1.09 7.20
N ALA A 97 29.27 -2.19 7.14
CA ALA A 97 28.94 -3.27 6.22
C ALA A 97 27.48 -3.77 6.47
N PRO A 98 26.75 -4.17 5.40
CA PRO A 98 25.44 -4.79 5.52
C PRO A 98 25.48 -5.98 6.47
N ALA A 99 24.56 -6.02 7.44
CA ALA A 99 24.37 -7.14 8.35
C ALA A 99 23.52 -8.23 7.67
N GLU A 100 22.41 -7.81 7.05
CA GLU A 100 21.45 -8.70 6.40
C GLU A 100 20.81 -7.97 5.21
N ASN A 101 20.48 -8.71 4.15
CA ASN A 101 19.76 -8.21 2.99
C ASN A 101 18.61 -9.15 2.66
N PHE A 102 17.43 -8.59 2.38
CA PHE A 102 16.25 -9.35 2.00
C PHE A 102 15.33 -8.51 1.12
N LEU A 103 14.43 -9.18 0.40
CA LEU A 103 13.37 -8.53 -0.36
C LEU A 103 12.18 -8.30 0.56
N LEU A 104 11.72 -7.05 0.65
CA LEU A 104 10.50 -6.69 1.35
C LEU A 104 9.38 -6.43 0.33
N ASP A 105 8.38 -7.32 0.30
CA ASP A 105 7.26 -7.26 -0.65
C ASP A 105 6.00 -6.57 -0.11
N ASN A 106 5.97 -6.26 1.18
CA ASN A 106 4.88 -5.55 1.87
C ASN A 106 5.45 -4.58 2.92
N THR A 107 5.09 -3.31 2.82
CA THR A 107 5.56 -2.25 3.74
C THR A 107 4.73 -2.12 5.02
N ASP A 108 3.67 -2.90 5.22
CA ASP A 108 2.99 -3.08 6.51
C ASP A 108 3.45 -4.40 7.13
N THR A 109 4.59 -4.34 7.82
CA THR A 109 5.28 -5.52 8.37
C THR A 109 5.74 -5.24 9.79
N LEU A 110 5.48 -6.22 10.66
CA LEU A 110 6.14 -6.34 11.96
C LEU A 110 7.28 -7.34 11.84
N MET A 111 8.52 -6.90 12.05
CA MET A 111 9.69 -7.78 12.14
C MET A 111 10.10 -7.90 13.60
N ASN A 112 10.08 -9.13 14.11
CA ASN A 112 10.29 -9.41 15.53
C ASN A 112 11.25 -10.57 15.82
N ASP A 113 11.71 -11.28 14.78
CA ASP A 113 12.46 -12.52 14.87
C ASP A 113 13.84 -12.45 14.21
N SER A 114 14.25 -11.29 13.70
CA SER A 114 15.59 -11.11 13.14
C SER A 114 16.66 -11.07 14.24
N ASP A 115 17.74 -11.82 14.03
CA ASP A 115 18.87 -11.92 14.98
C ASP A 115 19.46 -10.54 15.33
N ILE A 116 19.37 -9.57 14.42
CA ILE A 116 19.89 -8.21 14.65
C ILE A 116 19.25 -7.52 15.85
N PHE A 117 17.97 -7.81 16.14
CA PHE A 117 17.25 -7.23 17.28
C PHE A 117 17.76 -7.74 18.64
N PHE A 118 18.47 -8.87 18.65
CA PHE A 118 18.99 -9.49 19.87
C PHE A 118 20.51 -9.40 19.99
N THR A 119 21.20 -8.99 18.92
CA THR A 119 22.67 -9.05 18.82
C THR A 119 23.34 -7.68 18.71
N SER A 120 22.57 -6.60 18.57
CA SER A 120 23.07 -5.24 18.38
C SER A 120 22.45 -4.27 19.38
N ASP A 121 23.27 -3.33 19.88
CA ASP A 121 22.80 -2.20 20.72
C ASP A 121 22.22 -1.04 19.88
N GLU A 122 22.36 -1.11 18.56
CA GLU A 122 21.96 -0.10 17.57
C GLU A 122 21.67 -0.82 16.24
N TRP A 123 20.63 -0.42 15.50
CA TRP A 123 20.43 -0.90 14.14
C TRP A 123 19.74 0.13 13.24
N TYR A 124 19.97 -0.03 11.94
CA TYR A 124 19.27 0.70 10.88
C TYR A 124 18.73 -0.26 9.84
N LEU A 125 17.51 -0.01 9.40
CA LEU A 125 16.92 -0.62 8.22
C LEU A 125 16.85 0.43 7.12
N VAL A 126 17.46 0.16 5.97
CA VAL A 126 17.34 1.00 4.78
C VAL A 126 16.60 0.22 3.72
N LEU A 127 15.46 0.75 3.28
CA LEU A 127 14.72 0.22 2.13
C LEU A 127 15.03 1.04 0.89
N ARG A 128 15.24 0.38 -0.25
CA ARG A 128 15.48 1.02 -1.54
C ARG A 128 14.72 0.34 -2.67
N GLY A 129 14.28 1.16 -3.61
CA GLY A 129 13.67 0.69 -4.84
C GLY A 129 13.02 1.86 -5.54
N LYS A 130 11.98 1.55 -6.32
CA LYS A 130 11.24 2.53 -7.11
C LYS A 130 9.75 2.36 -6.93
N LEU A 131 9.05 3.48 -6.85
CA LEU A 131 7.63 3.53 -7.13
C LEU A 131 7.44 3.40 -8.65
N ARG A 132 6.60 2.44 -9.05
CA ARG A 132 6.32 2.15 -10.46
C ARG A 132 5.67 3.35 -11.16
N PRO A 133 5.90 3.51 -12.47
CA PRO A 133 5.25 4.56 -13.25
C PRO A 133 3.73 4.48 -13.19
N GLN A 134 3.09 5.64 -13.09
CA GLN A 134 1.66 5.79 -13.32
C GLN A 134 1.40 6.09 -14.80
N GLU A 135 0.28 5.62 -15.35
CA GLU A 135 -0.08 5.84 -16.77
C GLU A 135 -0.38 7.32 -17.07
N ARG A 136 -0.89 8.03 -16.06
CA ARG A 136 -1.25 9.46 -16.14
C ARG A 136 -0.45 10.28 -15.14
N LYS A 137 -0.52 11.61 -15.29
CA LYS A 137 -0.05 12.52 -14.25
C LYS A 137 -0.92 12.30 -13.01
N THR A 138 -0.31 12.13 -11.85
CA THR A 138 -1.01 11.71 -10.64
C THR A 138 -0.39 12.37 -9.42
N THR A 139 -1.22 12.92 -8.54
CA THR A 139 -0.80 13.27 -7.20
C THR A 139 -0.83 11.98 -6.37
N PHE A 140 0.31 11.55 -5.86
CA PHE A 140 0.42 10.35 -5.02
C PHE A 140 0.55 10.78 -3.57
N ARG A 141 -0.40 10.35 -2.72
CA ARG A 141 -0.35 10.60 -1.28
C ARG A 141 0.39 9.46 -0.61
N PHE A 142 1.44 9.78 0.11
CA PHE A 142 2.10 8.88 1.04
C PHE A 142 1.54 9.11 2.44
N ALA A 143 1.46 8.05 3.23
CA ALA A 143 1.21 8.11 4.66
C ALA A 143 2.23 7.22 5.38
N SER A 144 2.87 7.75 6.40
CA SER A 144 3.88 7.02 7.17
C SER A 144 3.82 7.51 8.62
N PRO A 145 4.03 6.64 9.61
CA PRO A 145 4.16 7.06 10.99
C PRO A 145 5.43 7.94 11.11
N TRP A 146 5.29 9.17 11.60
CA TRP A 146 6.37 10.16 11.70
C TRP A 146 6.34 10.89 13.06
N ARG A 147 7.49 10.91 13.73
CA ARG A 147 7.94 11.81 14.83
C ARG A 147 7.07 12.06 16.08
N ARG A 148 5.78 11.73 16.13
CA ARG A 148 4.90 11.97 17.30
C ARG A 148 4.32 10.65 17.78
N ARG A 149 4.30 10.32 19.06
CA ARG A 149 3.79 9.03 19.56
C ARG A 149 2.26 8.94 19.40
N GLY A 150 1.75 7.82 18.89
CA GLY A 150 0.34 7.44 18.80
C GLY A 150 -0.05 6.29 19.75
N ASP A 151 -1.33 5.92 19.77
CA ASP A 151 -1.92 5.00 20.77
C ASP A 151 -1.90 3.50 20.39
N SER A 152 -1.43 3.17 19.19
CA SER A 152 -1.38 1.81 18.64
C SER A 152 -0.02 1.12 18.90
N PHE A 153 0.12 -0.18 18.57
CA PHE A 153 1.29 -1.02 18.94
C PHE A 153 1.69 -0.93 20.44
N PHE A 154 0.74 -1.12 21.36
CA PHE A 154 0.97 -0.99 22.81
C PHE A 154 1.45 0.41 23.26
N GLY A 155 1.10 1.46 22.51
CA GLY A 155 1.49 2.85 22.80
C GLY A 155 2.89 3.22 22.30
N ASP A 156 3.46 2.45 21.38
CA ASP A 156 4.76 2.69 20.76
C ASP A 156 4.67 3.05 19.26
N GLU A 157 3.48 3.15 18.65
CA GLU A 157 3.33 3.68 17.28
C GLU A 157 3.60 5.20 17.25
N THR A 158 3.87 5.75 16.05
CA THR A 158 3.89 7.20 15.84
C THR A 158 2.70 7.66 14.98
N GLU A 159 2.17 8.86 15.21
CA GLU A 159 1.09 9.47 14.42
C GLU A 159 1.47 9.45 12.94
N GLU A 160 0.51 9.05 12.11
CA GLU A 160 0.68 9.00 10.66
C GLU A 160 0.73 10.43 10.10
N GLU A 161 1.86 10.80 9.48
CA GLU A 161 1.96 12.00 8.67
C GLU A 161 1.73 11.66 7.20
N MET A 162 0.97 12.51 6.53
CA MET A 162 0.68 12.39 5.10
C MET A 162 1.44 13.43 4.30
N GLY A 163 1.89 13.03 3.11
CA GLY A 163 2.59 13.92 2.18
C GLY A 163 2.23 13.61 0.74
N ASP A 164 1.94 14.66 -0.03
CA ASP A 164 1.55 14.55 -1.44
C ASP A 164 2.75 14.76 -2.37
N PHE A 165 2.84 13.96 -3.43
CA PHE A 165 3.91 14.01 -4.42
C PHE A 165 3.37 13.96 -5.85
N GLU A 166 3.77 14.93 -6.67
CA GLU A 166 3.34 15.02 -8.07
C GLU A 166 4.16 14.07 -8.97
N MET A 167 3.52 13.01 -9.43
CA MET A 167 4.07 12.05 -10.38
C MET A 167 3.75 12.44 -11.83
N GLN A 168 4.75 12.28 -12.70
CA GLN A 168 4.61 12.42 -14.14
C GLN A 168 4.26 11.07 -14.78
N ALA A 169 3.39 11.09 -15.79
CA ALA A 169 3.02 9.92 -16.57
C ALA A 169 4.26 9.19 -17.12
N GLY A 170 4.29 7.86 -16.97
CA GLY A 170 5.35 6.99 -17.50
C GLY A 170 6.70 7.11 -16.77
N LYS A 171 6.79 7.87 -15.67
CA LYS A 171 8.03 8.06 -14.91
C LYS A 171 8.04 7.24 -13.62
N ALA A 172 9.08 6.43 -13.43
CA ALA A 172 9.38 5.78 -12.15
C ALA A 172 10.15 6.74 -11.22
N TYR A 173 10.01 6.57 -9.91
CA TYR A 173 10.61 7.43 -8.91
C TYR A 173 11.33 6.61 -7.85
N ASP A 174 12.57 7.00 -7.51
CA ASP A 174 13.32 6.34 -6.45
C ASP A 174 12.65 6.57 -5.10
N ILE A 175 12.50 5.50 -4.32
CA ILE A 175 12.00 5.55 -2.95
C ILE A 175 13.07 5.03 -2.00
N ARG A 176 13.26 5.76 -0.90
CA ARG A 176 14.20 5.40 0.17
C ARG A 176 13.53 5.66 1.51
N LEU A 177 13.42 4.60 2.31
CA LEU A 177 12.96 4.68 3.69
C LEU A 177 14.10 4.28 4.62
N GLU A 178 14.24 4.99 5.73
CA GLU A 178 15.23 4.68 6.77
C GLU A 178 14.51 4.56 8.11
N CYS A 179 14.72 3.43 8.77
CA CYS A 179 14.23 3.16 10.11
C CYS A 179 15.40 2.83 11.03
N SER A 180 15.26 3.09 12.32
CA SER A 180 16.25 2.75 13.34
C SER A 180 15.58 2.46 14.68
N ASP A 181 16.27 1.74 15.57
CA ASP A 181 15.89 1.63 16.99
C ASP A 181 16.17 2.88 17.81
N LEU A 182 16.94 3.82 17.26
CA LEU A 182 17.13 5.12 17.88
C LEU A 182 15.77 5.83 17.97
N THR A 183 15.37 6.15 19.20
CA THR A 183 14.20 6.98 19.47
C THR A 183 14.29 8.27 18.67
N GLY A 184 13.24 8.57 17.90
CA GLY A 184 13.13 9.85 17.21
C GLY A 184 13.24 11.01 18.22
N PRO A 185 13.72 12.20 17.81
CA PRO A 185 13.86 13.33 18.71
C PRO A 185 12.47 13.83 19.13
N ALA A 186 11.96 13.31 20.24
CA ALA A 186 10.82 13.84 20.97
C ALA A 186 11.36 14.52 22.24
N ASP A 187 11.01 15.79 22.44
CA ASP A 187 11.41 16.52 23.64
C ASP A 187 10.87 15.81 24.90
N GLY A 188 11.78 15.38 25.78
CA GLY A 188 11.44 14.82 27.09
C GLY A 188 11.32 13.29 27.18
N ASP A 189 11.69 12.53 26.15
CA ASP A 189 11.56 11.06 26.16
C ASP A 189 12.84 10.37 26.69
N GLU A 190 12.94 10.21 28.01
CA GLU A 190 13.93 9.31 28.64
C GLU A 190 13.42 7.86 28.63
N LYS A 191 13.23 7.23 27.45
CA LYS A 191 13.13 5.77 27.37
C LYS A 191 14.53 5.17 27.14
N VAL A 192 14.98 4.38 28.13
CA VAL A 192 16.30 3.74 28.22
C VAL A 192 16.30 2.30 27.64
N VAL A 193 15.21 1.86 26.99
CA VAL A 193 15.08 0.48 26.52
C VAL A 193 14.97 0.46 24.99
N PRO A 194 15.93 -0.14 24.27
CA PRO A 194 15.83 -0.38 22.83
C PRO A 194 14.55 -1.15 22.50
N ASN A 195 13.85 -0.74 21.46
CA ASN A 195 12.65 -1.46 21.01
C ASN A 195 13.11 -2.78 20.37
N SER A 196 12.62 -3.92 20.88
CA SER A 196 13.12 -5.24 20.45
C SER A 196 12.53 -5.72 19.10
N HIS A 197 11.70 -4.89 18.46
CA HIS A 197 11.03 -5.20 17.20
C HIS A 197 10.87 -3.92 16.38
N ILE A 198 10.64 -4.06 15.07
CA ILE A 198 10.24 -2.96 14.19
C ILE A 198 8.84 -3.21 13.63
N GLY A 199 7.90 -2.32 13.95
CA GLY A 199 6.67 -2.14 13.19
C GLY A 199 6.92 -1.07 12.14
N MET A 200 6.80 -1.42 10.87
CA MET A 200 6.96 -0.48 9.77
C MET A 200 5.69 -0.44 8.95
N ARG A 201 5.32 0.78 8.58
CA ARG A 201 4.12 1.07 7.82
C ARG A 201 4.41 2.21 6.84
N LEU A 202 4.58 1.88 5.57
CA LEU A 202 4.62 2.91 4.52
C LEU A 202 3.43 2.70 3.61
N HIS A 203 2.50 3.63 3.68
CA HIS A 203 1.29 3.59 2.91
C HIS A 203 1.32 4.62 1.79
N GLY A 204 0.53 4.38 0.75
CA GLY A 204 0.26 5.42 -0.22
C GLY A 204 -0.65 4.98 -1.34
N TYR A 205 -1.21 5.97 -2.01
CA TYR A 205 -2.19 5.77 -3.06
C TYR A 205 -2.23 6.97 -4.02
N PRO A 206 -2.61 6.75 -5.29
CA PRO A 206 -2.90 7.83 -6.20
C PRO A 206 -4.18 8.56 -5.74
N LEU A 207 -4.12 9.87 -5.52
CA LEU A 207 -5.30 10.67 -5.23
C LEU A 207 -6.15 10.78 -6.50
N PRO A 208 -7.38 10.24 -6.51
CA PRO A 208 -8.28 10.46 -7.62
C PRO A 208 -8.78 11.90 -7.59
N GLU A 209 -8.94 12.52 -8.76
CA GLU A 209 -9.78 13.70 -8.89
C GLU A 209 -11.23 13.20 -8.90
N GLU A 210 -11.86 13.09 -7.72
CA GLU A 210 -13.15 12.39 -7.53
C GLU A 210 -14.23 12.81 -8.53
N GLU A 211 -14.39 14.11 -8.79
CA GLU A 211 -15.38 14.58 -9.77
C GLU A 211 -15.08 14.12 -11.19
N GLU A 212 -13.79 13.99 -11.55
CA GLU A 212 -13.38 13.54 -12.87
C GLU A 212 -13.47 12.01 -12.98
N GLY A 213 -13.13 11.28 -11.91
CA GLY A 213 -13.34 9.83 -11.81
C GLY A 213 -14.81 9.45 -12.00
N ILE A 214 -15.72 10.18 -11.34
CA ILE A 214 -17.17 10.01 -11.49
C ILE A 214 -17.64 10.32 -12.90
N LYS A 215 -17.15 11.41 -13.51
CA LYS A 215 -17.50 11.72 -14.91
C LYS A 215 -17.02 10.63 -15.86
N GLU A 216 -15.78 10.17 -15.70
CA GLU A 216 -15.20 9.12 -16.53
C GLU A 216 -15.99 7.81 -16.41
N ALA A 217 -16.33 7.38 -15.19
CA ALA A 217 -17.14 6.20 -14.95
C ALA A 217 -18.54 6.34 -15.56
N VAL A 218 -19.18 7.50 -15.44
CA VAL A 218 -20.49 7.79 -16.05
C VAL A 218 -20.43 7.74 -17.57
N GLU A 219 -19.41 8.33 -18.20
CA GLU A 219 -19.27 8.31 -19.65
C GLU A 219 -18.96 6.90 -20.17
N LEU A 220 -18.11 6.13 -19.48
CA LEU A 220 -17.87 4.73 -19.81
C LEU A 220 -19.15 3.90 -19.69
N ALA A 221 -19.90 4.07 -18.59
CA ALA A 221 -21.15 3.38 -18.34
C ALA A 221 -22.20 3.65 -19.45
N LYS A 222 -22.26 4.87 -19.98
CA LYS A 222 -23.15 5.21 -21.12
C LYS A 222 -22.75 4.55 -22.43
N SER A 223 -21.47 4.25 -22.61
CA SER A 223 -20.91 3.70 -23.84
C SER A 223 -20.93 2.17 -23.90
N ALA A 224 -21.18 1.50 -22.76
CA ALA A 224 -21.17 0.05 -22.64
C ALA A 224 -22.57 -0.56 -22.69
N ASP A 225 -22.66 -1.82 -23.12
CA ASP A 225 -23.92 -2.58 -23.13
C ASP A 225 -24.33 -3.03 -21.72
N ALA A 226 -23.33 -3.24 -20.85
CA ALA A 226 -23.52 -3.59 -19.45
C ALA A 226 -22.43 -2.97 -18.56
N VAL A 227 -22.79 -2.71 -17.30
CA VAL A 227 -21.90 -2.11 -16.31
C VAL A 227 -21.87 -2.99 -15.05
N VAL A 228 -20.67 -3.33 -14.59
CA VAL A 228 -20.42 -3.99 -13.31
C VAL A 228 -19.79 -2.98 -12.35
N VAL A 229 -20.52 -2.65 -11.28
CA VAL A 229 -20.02 -1.74 -10.24
C VAL A 229 -19.56 -2.56 -9.04
N VAL A 230 -18.26 -2.52 -8.75
CA VAL A 230 -17.64 -3.23 -7.63
C VAL A 230 -17.37 -2.22 -6.51
N VAL A 231 -18.23 -2.26 -5.49
CA VAL A 231 -18.15 -1.40 -4.30
C VAL A 231 -18.22 -2.27 -3.05
N GLY A 232 -17.70 -1.76 -1.94
CA GLY A 232 -17.74 -2.45 -0.67
C GLY A 232 -16.84 -1.79 0.35
N LEU A 233 -16.80 -2.38 1.54
CA LEU A 233 -15.86 -2.03 2.59
C LEU A 233 -14.60 -2.87 2.46
N ASN A 234 -13.58 -2.52 3.24
CA ASN A 234 -12.32 -3.24 3.32
C ASN A 234 -11.89 -3.41 4.79
N GLY A 235 -10.72 -4.02 5.00
CA GLY A 235 -10.14 -4.24 6.34
C GLY A 235 -9.89 -2.95 7.14
N ASP A 236 -9.84 -1.77 6.49
CA ASP A 236 -9.67 -0.48 7.17
C ASP A 236 -10.94 -0.08 7.92
N TRP A 237 -12.11 -0.38 7.33
CA TRP A 237 -13.41 -0.11 7.91
C TRP A 237 -13.82 -1.22 8.89
N GLU A 238 -13.38 -2.45 8.68
CA GLU A 238 -13.73 -3.61 9.49
C GLU A 238 -12.47 -4.33 9.99
N SER A 239 -12.00 -3.91 11.17
CA SER A 239 -10.77 -4.39 11.81
C SER A 239 -11.02 -4.82 13.25
N GLU A 240 -10.18 -5.73 13.75
CA GLU A 240 -10.23 -6.19 15.13
C GLU A 240 -9.90 -5.06 16.11
N GLY A 241 -10.69 -4.93 17.18
CA GLY A 241 -10.41 -3.98 18.26
C GLY A 241 -11.17 -2.65 18.18
N TYR A 242 -11.94 -2.39 17.11
CA TYR A 242 -12.90 -1.27 17.08
C TYR A 242 -14.15 -1.57 16.23
N ASP A 243 -15.29 -1.06 16.67
CA ASP A 243 -16.54 -1.11 15.91
C ASP A 243 -16.66 0.09 14.95
N ARG A 244 -17.35 -0.11 13.83
CA ARG A 244 -17.72 0.99 12.92
C ARG A 244 -18.63 2.00 13.61
N LYS A 245 -18.40 3.28 13.33
CA LYS A 245 -19.20 4.40 13.86
C LYS A 245 -20.52 4.60 13.11
N THR A 246 -20.56 4.21 11.83
CA THR A 246 -21.68 4.42 10.90
C THR A 246 -21.81 3.26 9.91
N MET A 247 -22.97 3.16 9.25
CA MET A 247 -23.24 2.17 8.20
C MET A 247 -22.78 2.61 6.80
N TYR A 248 -22.20 3.81 6.67
CA TYR A 248 -21.72 4.40 5.41
C TYR A 248 -20.29 4.93 5.57
N THR A 249 -19.54 4.91 4.48
CA THR A 249 -18.25 5.60 4.30
C THR A 249 -18.54 7.07 4.01
N GLY A 250 -17.93 8.00 4.74
CA GLY A 250 -18.24 9.43 4.69
C GLY A 250 -17.02 10.26 4.33
#